data_AF-A0A2A6JYQ2-F1
#
_entry.id   AF-A0A2A6JYQ2-F1
#
_cell.length_a   1.000
_cell.length_b   1.000
_cell.length_c   1.000
_cell.angle_alpha   90.00
_cell.angle_beta   90.00
_cell.angle_gamma   90.00
#
_symmetry.space_group_name_H-M   'P 1'
#
loop_
_entity.id
_entity.type
_entity.pdbx_description
1 polymer ?
#
loop_
_entity_poly.entity_id
_entity_poly.type
_entity_poly.pdbx_seq_one_letter_code
_entity_poly.pdbx_strand_id
1 'polypeptide(L)'
;MAITKLDAARRQLLAAIHLHWFLVEPLAVYQLAANVSEVCDKLLEKSGGTRIKKHVADDHGWEVKHVNMLINSARNFMKHADRDPAAILEDITFDECTALLLTACIDYTMAAKRSPPVVGVFIAWFAAAKIGGSESAFSAMAGGLFPGLAEMSQADQILAARRFVIHPMQGDILHDSRTELSDSWRWNELRKSGQDFRTG
;
A
#
# COMPACT_ATOMS: atom_id res chain seq x y z
N MET A 1 -9.74 25.75 -1.14
CA MET A 1 -10.16 24.36 -0.91
C MET A 1 -9.29 23.78 0.20
N ALA A 2 -9.87 23.27 1.28
CA ALA A 2 -9.11 22.68 2.39
C ALA A 2 -8.94 21.17 2.19
N ILE A 3 -7.83 20.61 2.65
CA ILE A 3 -7.58 19.16 2.67
C ILE A 3 -7.40 18.69 4.11
N THR A 4 -8.01 17.57 4.48
CA THR A 4 -7.78 16.94 5.78
C THR A 4 -6.50 16.11 5.76
N LYS A 5 -6.03 15.65 6.94
CA LYS A 5 -4.90 14.71 7.02
C LYS A 5 -5.22 13.38 6.34
N LEU A 6 -6.47 12.89 6.46
CA LEU A 6 -6.90 11.68 5.76
C LEU A 6 -6.99 11.88 4.25
N ASP A 7 -7.40 13.06 3.76
CA ASP A 7 -7.34 13.35 2.32
C ASP A 7 -5.91 13.29 1.77
N ALA A 8 -4.96 13.89 2.51
CA ALA A 8 -3.55 13.86 2.14
C ALA A 8 -2.97 12.44 2.18
N ALA A 9 -3.33 11.64 3.19
CA ALA A 9 -2.92 10.24 3.28
C ALA A 9 -3.51 9.41 2.13
N ARG A 10 -4.82 9.52 1.87
CA ARG A 10 -5.50 8.79 0.80
C ARG A 10 -4.89 9.09 -0.58
N ARG A 11 -4.64 10.36 -0.90
CA ARG A 11 -4.05 10.75 -2.19
C ARG A 11 -2.64 10.21 -2.38
N GLN A 12 -1.82 10.22 -1.32
CA GLN A 12 -0.48 9.62 -1.34
C GLN A 12 -0.55 8.09 -1.45
N LEU A 13 -1.45 7.43 -0.72
CA LEU A 13 -1.63 5.98 -0.77
C LEU A 13 -2.02 5.51 -2.17
N LEU A 14 -3.02 6.17 -2.77
CA LEU A 14 -3.44 5.86 -4.13
C LEU A 14 -2.33 6.14 -5.15
N ALA A 15 -1.43 7.09 -4.88
CA ALA A 15 -0.31 7.40 -5.76
C ALA A 15 0.77 6.31 -5.64
N ALA A 16 1.07 5.89 -4.41
CA ALA A 16 1.98 4.79 -4.13
C ALA A 16 1.53 3.49 -4.82
N ILE A 17 0.26 3.11 -4.71
CA ILE A 17 -0.28 1.92 -5.40
C ILE A 17 -0.12 2.04 -6.93
N HIS A 18 -0.38 3.22 -7.49
CA HIS A 18 -0.21 3.47 -8.93
C HIS A 18 1.26 3.32 -9.35
N LEU A 19 2.19 3.97 -8.64
CA LEU A 19 3.62 3.89 -8.93
C LEU A 19 4.13 2.45 -8.79
N HIS A 20 3.68 1.73 -7.74
CA HIS A 20 4.06 0.35 -7.47
C HIS A 20 3.70 -0.58 -8.62
N TRP A 21 2.44 -0.55 -9.05
CA TRP A 21 2.01 -1.45 -10.11
C TRP A 21 2.41 -0.98 -11.50
N PHE A 22 2.38 0.32 -11.83
CA PHE A 22 2.51 0.76 -13.22
C PHE A 22 3.89 1.32 -13.58
N LEU A 23 4.63 1.89 -12.63
CA LEU A 23 5.97 2.41 -12.88
C LEU A 23 7.08 1.58 -12.22
N VAL A 24 6.73 0.66 -11.32
CA VAL A 24 7.66 -0.23 -10.61
C VAL A 24 8.80 0.57 -9.98
N GLU A 25 8.46 1.64 -9.26
CA GLU A 25 9.41 2.62 -8.73
C GLU A 25 9.49 2.57 -7.18
N PRO A 26 10.40 1.78 -6.59
CA PRO A 26 10.39 1.48 -5.16
C PRO A 26 10.62 2.68 -4.25
N LEU A 27 11.54 3.59 -4.62
CA LEU A 27 11.89 4.75 -3.79
C LEU A 27 10.68 5.67 -3.59
N ALA A 28 10.01 6.03 -4.69
CA ALA A 28 8.82 6.89 -4.63
C ALA A 28 7.67 6.21 -3.87
N VAL A 29 7.47 4.90 -4.08
CA VAL A 29 6.45 4.11 -3.35
C VAL A 29 6.73 4.11 -1.86
N TYR A 30 7.97 3.82 -1.46
CA TYR A 30 8.39 3.76 -0.07
C TYR A 30 8.19 5.11 0.62
N GLN A 31 8.62 6.20 -0.02
CA GLN A 31 8.49 7.56 0.52
C GLN A 31 7.02 7.94 0.77
N LEU A 32 6.14 7.64 -0.18
CA LEU A 32 4.70 7.91 -0.05
C LEU A 32 4.04 7.02 1.01
N ALA A 33 4.34 5.72 1.00
CA ALA A 33 3.82 4.77 1.99
C ALA A 33 4.26 5.14 3.42
N ALA A 34 5.52 5.54 3.61
CA ALA A 34 6.04 5.99 4.89
C ALA A 34 5.29 7.22 5.42
N ASN A 35 5.01 8.20 4.54
CA ASN A 35 4.23 9.38 4.91
C ASN A 35 2.79 9.02 5.29
N VAL A 36 2.15 8.10 4.57
CA VAL A 36 0.79 7.61 4.89
C VAL A 36 0.78 6.93 6.25
N SER A 37 1.72 5.99 6.48
CA SER A 37 1.81 5.26 7.74
C SER A 37 2.06 6.21 8.92
N GLU A 38 2.89 7.25 8.78
CA GLU A 38 3.07 8.26 9.85
C GLU A 38 1.77 9.01 10.17
N VAL A 39 1.03 9.45 9.15
CA VAL A 39 -0.24 10.16 9.36
C VAL A 39 -1.26 9.25 10.05
N CYS A 40 -1.43 8.03 9.56
CA CYS A 40 -2.40 7.08 10.09
C CYS A 40 -2.02 6.60 11.49
N ASP A 41 -0.74 6.31 11.75
CA ASP A 41 -0.23 5.92 13.07
C ASP A 41 -0.56 6.99 14.13
N LYS A 42 -0.37 8.28 13.80
CA LYS A 42 -0.71 9.39 14.71
C LYS A 42 -2.20 9.54 14.95
N LEU A 43 -3.04 9.30 13.95
CA LEU A 43 -4.49 9.32 14.08
C LEU A 43 -5.01 8.13 14.91
N LEU A 44 -4.42 6.95 14.72
CA LEU A 44 -4.75 5.74 15.46
C LEU A 44 -4.30 5.84 16.92
N GLU A 45 -3.08 6.34 17.17
CA GLU A 45 -2.58 6.65 18.51
C GLU A 45 -3.52 7.57 19.28
N LYS A 46 -4.01 8.64 18.63
CA LYS A 46 -4.94 9.59 19.26
C LYS A 46 -6.34 9.01 19.50
N SER A 47 -6.77 8.08 18.65
CA SER A 47 -8.11 7.48 18.74
C SER A 47 -8.16 6.18 19.53
N GLY A 48 -7.02 5.68 20.01
CA GLY A 48 -6.90 4.36 20.65
C GLY A 48 -7.11 3.20 19.67
N GLY A 49 -6.95 3.45 18.37
CA GLY A 49 -7.10 2.45 17.32
C GLY A 49 -5.90 1.51 17.24
N THR A 50 -6.12 0.36 16.60
CA THR A 50 -5.09 -0.64 16.32
C THR A 50 -3.99 -0.07 15.42
N ARG A 51 -2.72 -0.23 15.81
CA ARG A 51 -1.55 0.26 15.07
C ARG A 51 -0.71 -0.92 14.61
N ILE A 52 -0.48 -1.07 13.30
CA ILE A 52 0.28 -2.23 12.78
C ILE A 52 1.71 -2.24 13.29
N LYS A 53 2.36 -1.08 13.39
CA LYS A 53 3.71 -0.99 13.98
C LYS A 53 3.80 -1.49 15.42
N LYS A 54 2.71 -1.36 16.19
CA LYS A 54 2.64 -1.90 17.54
C LYS A 54 2.59 -3.43 17.51
N HIS A 55 1.77 -4.01 16.63
CA HIS A 55 1.75 -5.46 16.45
C HIS A 55 3.10 -6.01 16.01
N VAL A 56 3.74 -5.40 15.01
CA VAL A 56 5.10 -5.78 14.58
C VAL A 56 6.10 -5.68 15.74
N ALA A 57 6.02 -4.61 16.53
CA ALA A 57 6.88 -4.46 17.69
C ALA A 57 6.64 -5.58 18.72
N ASP A 58 5.38 -5.84 19.06
CA ASP A 58 5.00 -6.86 20.04
C ASP A 58 5.41 -8.28 19.56
N ASP A 59 5.19 -8.63 18.29
CA ASP A 59 5.53 -9.93 17.70
C ASP A 59 7.04 -10.22 17.68
N HIS A 60 7.86 -9.17 17.53
CA HIS A 60 9.32 -9.27 17.51
C HIS A 60 10.00 -8.96 18.85
N GLY A 61 9.22 -8.64 19.90
CA GLY A 61 9.76 -8.20 21.20
C GLY A 61 10.55 -6.88 21.11
N TRP A 62 10.18 -6.01 20.18
CA TRP A 62 10.81 -4.72 19.94
C TRP A 62 10.05 -3.57 20.57
N GLU A 63 10.73 -2.44 20.74
CA GLU A 63 10.09 -1.16 21.01
C GLU A 63 9.50 -0.57 19.71
N VAL A 64 8.33 0.06 19.78
CA VAL A 64 7.73 0.78 18.62
C VAL A 64 8.70 1.84 18.07
N LYS A 65 9.55 2.42 18.94
CA LYS A 65 10.62 3.33 18.53
C LYS A 65 11.59 2.67 17.55
N HIS A 66 11.93 1.40 17.75
CA HIS A 66 12.81 0.65 16.87
C HIS A 66 12.20 0.46 15.47
N VAL A 67 10.93 0.04 15.40
CA VAL A 67 10.18 -0.04 14.14
C VAL A 67 10.16 1.30 13.41
N ASN A 68 9.92 2.40 14.14
CA ASN A 68 9.95 3.74 13.56
C ASN A 68 11.34 4.15 13.08
N MET A 69 12.43 3.74 13.73
CA MET A 69 13.78 4.03 13.24
C MET A 69 14.05 3.35 11.90
N LEU A 70 13.66 2.08 11.75
CA LEU A 70 13.82 1.33 10.50
C LEU A 70 13.08 2.01 9.35
N ILE A 71 11.79 2.31 9.52
CA ILE A 71 10.97 2.97 8.50
C ILE A 71 11.47 4.39 8.18
N ASN A 72 11.89 5.13 9.21
CA ASN A 72 12.32 6.51 9.01
C ASN A 72 13.73 6.64 8.45
N SER A 73 14.56 5.59 8.48
CA SER A 73 15.94 5.66 7.96
C SER A 73 15.95 6.02 6.47
N ALA A 74 15.32 5.18 5.64
CA ALA A 74 15.21 5.41 4.19
C ALA A 74 14.46 6.72 3.87
N ARG A 75 13.36 6.98 4.58
CA ARG A 75 12.59 8.22 4.44
C ARG A 75 13.40 9.48 4.73
N ASN A 76 14.22 9.46 5.78
CA ASN A 76 15.02 10.60 6.16
C ASN A 76 16.19 10.81 5.21
N PHE A 77 16.81 9.72 4.76
CA PHE A 77 17.84 9.76 3.71
C PHE A 77 17.34 10.49 2.46
N MET A 78 16.15 10.13 1.96
CA MET A 78 15.56 10.73 0.76
C MET A 78 15.21 12.23 0.89
N LYS A 79 15.01 12.76 2.12
CA LYS A 79 14.51 14.14 2.31
C LYS A 79 15.51 15.10 2.96
N HIS A 80 16.59 14.62 3.56
CA HIS A 80 17.54 15.41 4.33
C HIS A 80 18.95 15.41 3.73
N ALA A 81 19.10 16.09 2.57
CA ALA A 81 20.40 16.32 1.95
C ALA A 81 21.32 17.26 2.76
N ASP A 82 20.80 17.91 3.80
CA ASP A 82 21.51 18.85 4.67
C ASP A 82 22.42 18.17 5.70
N ARG A 83 22.26 16.86 5.95
CA ARG A 83 23.02 16.14 6.98
C ARG A 83 24.31 15.55 6.44
N ASP A 84 24.19 14.70 5.44
CA ASP A 84 25.32 14.13 4.72
C ASP A 84 24.93 13.99 3.24
N PRO A 85 25.23 15.02 2.42
CA PRO A 85 24.89 15.01 1.01
C PRO A 85 25.67 13.96 0.20
N ALA A 86 26.72 13.36 0.78
CA ALA A 86 27.52 12.31 0.15
C ALA A 86 27.16 10.91 0.65
N ALA A 87 26.20 10.78 1.58
CA ALA A 87 25.76 9.49 2.07
C ALA A 87 25.19 8.63 0.92
N ILE A 88 25.46 7.33 0.99
CA ILE A 88 24.93 6.34 0.06
C ILE A 88 24.04 5.39 0.85
N LEU A 89 22.81 5.19 0.37
CA LEU A 89 21.90 4.18 0.85
C LEU A 89 21.89 3.01 -0.14
N GLU A 90 21.83 1.79 0.38
CA GLU A 90 21.46 0.64 -0.46
C GLU A 90 20.09 0.87 -1.08
N ASP A 91 19.89 0.42 -2.32
CA ASP A 91 18.65 0.68 -3.03
C ASP A 91 17.47 -0.01 -2.34
N ILE A 92 16.30 0.62 -2.39
CA ILE A 92 15.09 0.07 -1.78
C ILE A 92 14.55 -1.01 -2.70
N THR A 93 14.45 -2.23 -2.16
CA THR A 93 13.94 -3.36 -2.92
C THR A 93 12.43 -3.24 -3.15
N PHE A 94 11.95 -3.94 -4.17
CA PHE A 94 10.51 -4.06 -4.43
C PHE A 94 9.78 -4.65 -3.23
N ASP A 95 10.35 -5.65 -2.55
CA ASP A 95 9.71 -6.29 -1.40
C ASP A 95 9.61 -5.37 -0.17
N GLU A 96 10.63 -4.56 0.10
CA GLU A 96 10.61 -3.57 1.18
C GLU A 96 9.53 -2.51 0.95
N CYS A 97 9.47 -1.94 -0.26
CA CYS A 97 8.44 -0.95 -0.58
C CYS A 97 7.04 -1.57 -0.58
N THR A 98 6.90 -2.83 -1.00
CA THR A 98 5.64 -3.58 -1.00
C THR A 98 5.13 -3.83 0.42
N ALA A 99 6.01 -4.26 1.35
CA ALA A 99 5.65 -4.49 2.75
C ALA A 99 5.24 -3.20 3.47
N LEU A 100 5.95 -2.10 3.22
CA LEU A 100 5.57 -0.81 3.79
C LEU A 100 4.25 -0.29 3.20
N LEU A 101 4.03 -0.47 1.89
CA LEU A 101 2.77 -0.11 1.24
C LEU A 101 1.58 -0.89 1.81
N LEU A 102 1.75 -2.19 2.07
CA LEU A 102 0.73 -2.98 2.78
C LEU A 102 0.41 -2.39 4.16
N THR A 103 1.45 -2.05 4.94
CA THR A 103 1.27 -1.44 6.26
C THR A 103 0.46 -0.15 6.16
N ALA A 104 0.78 0.71 5.18
CA ALA A 104 0.04 1.94 4.91
C ALA A 104 -1.42 1.69 4.49
N CYS A 105 -1.69 0.65 3.69
CA CYS A 105 -3.05 0.26 3.30
C CYS A 105 -3.90 -0.15 4.52
N ILE A 106 -3.33 -0.94 5.43
CA ILE A 106 -4.04 -1.42 6.63
C ILE A 106 -4.25 -0.27 7.61
N ASP A 107 -3.20 0.50 7.93
CA ASP A 107 -3.28 1.65 8.83
C ASP A 107 -4.30 2.69 8.30
N TYR A 108 -4.33 2.95 6.99
CA TYR A 108 -5.32 3.84 6.38
C TYR A 108 -6.75 3.31 6.56
N THR A 109 -6.97 2.04 6.25
CA THR A 109 -8.30 1.41 6.39
C THR A 109 -8.80 1.47 7.82
N MET A 110 -7.92 1.26 8.80
CA MET A 110 -8.26 1.35 10.23
C MET A 110 -8.54 2.79 10.65
N ALA A 111 -7.71 3.75 10.23
CA ALA A 111 -7.84 5.15 10.60
C ALA A 111 -9.08 5.81 9.99
N ALA A 112 -9.37 5.51 8.72
CA ALA A 112 -10.50 6.07 7.99
C ALA A 112 -11.81 5.28 8.20
N LYS A 113 -11.73 4.01 8.65
CA LYS A 113 -12.86 3.05 8.78
C LYS A 113 -13.55 2.73 7.45
N ARG A 114 -12.97 3.18 6.35
CA ARG A 114 -13.39 2.97 4.95
C ARG A 114 -12.16 3.12 4.07
N SER A 115 -12.18 2.56 2.88
CA SER A 115 -11.07 2.69 1.94
C SER A 115 -11.51 2.69 0.49
N PRO A 116 -10.74 3.32 -0.41
CA PRO A 116 -10.93 3.12 -1.84
C PRO A 116 -10.81 1.64 -2.21
N PRO A 117 -11.67 1.11 -3.10
CA PRO A 117 -11.66 -0.31 -3.42
C PRO A 117 -10.29 -0.87 -3.84
N VAL A 118 -9.48 -0.05 -4.51
CA VAL A 118 -8.11 -0.45 -4.92
C VAL A 118 -7.20 -0.78 -3.74
N VAL A 119 -7.43 -0.19 -2.57
CA VAL A 119 -6.69 -0.49 -1.34
C VAL A 119 -6.98 -1.93 -0.92
N GLY A 120 -8.24 -2.34 -0.94
CA GLY A 120 -8.65 -3.73 -0.69
C GLY A 120 -8.06 -4.70 -1.72
N VAL A 121 -8.06 -4.32 -3.00
CA VAL A 121 -7.41 -5.10 -4.07
C VAL A 121 -5.92 -5.27 -3.82
N PHE A 122 -5.22 -4.22 -3.38
CA PHE A 122 -3.80 -4.30 -3.06
C PHE A 122 -3.53 -5.26 -1.90
N ILE A 123 -4.33 -5.21 -0.83
CA ILE A 123 -4.18 -6.12 0.32
C ILE A 123 -4.44 -7.58 -0.12
N ALA A 124 -5.48 -7.82 -0.92
CA ALA A 124 -5.77 -9.16 -1.45
C ALA A 124 -4.65 -9.67 -2.39
N TRP A 125 -4.15 -8.81 -3.28
CA TRP A 125 -3.02 -9.12 -4.16
C TRP A 125 -1.77 -9.50 -3.35
N PHE A 126 -1.42 -8.70 -2.33
CA PHE A 126 -0.29 -9.00 -1.46
C PHE A 126 -0.45 -10.36 -0.78
N ALA A 127 -1.63 -10.64 -0.21
CA ALA A 127 -1.88 -11.89 0.49
C ALA A 127 -1.78 -13.10 -0.45
N ALA A 128 -2.33 -13.00 -1.66
CA ALA A 128 -2.19 -14.05 -2.67
C ALA A 128 -0.75 -14.24 -3.15
N ALA A 129 0.06 -13.17 -3.23
CA ALA A 129 1.43 -13.23 -3.71
C ALA A 129 2.44 -13.72 -2.65
N LYS A 130 2.25 -13.35 -1.38
CA LYS A 130 3.28 -13.49 -0.33
C LYS A 130 2.87 -14.40 0.83
N ILE A 131 1.58 -14.66 1.04
CA ILE A 131 1.06 -15.45 2.18
C ILE A 131 0.47 -16.80 1.70
N GLY A 132 0.57 -17.11 0.40
CA GLY A 132 -0.06 -18.26 -0.26
C GLY A 132 -0.14 -19.52 0.62
N GLY A 133 -1.36 -20.06 0.80
CA GLY A 133 -1.59 -21.28 1.57
C GLY A 133 -1.92 -21.10 3.06
N SER A 134 -2.18 -19.88 3.56
CA SER A 134 -2.76 -19.69 4.89
C SER A 134 -4.20 -20.23 4.99
N GLU A 135 -4.55 -20.90 6.10
CA GLU A 135 -5.90 -21.41 6.41
C GLU A 135 -6.94 -20.30 6.69
N SER A 136 -6.54 -19.02 6.66
CA SER A 136 -7.48 -17.93 6.92
C SER A 136 -8.49 -17.76 5.78
N ALA A 137 -9.74 -17.44 6.12
CA ALA A 137 -10.77 -17.11 5.14
C ALA A 137 -10.36 -15.96 4.20
N PHE A 138 -9.53 -15.03 4.70
CA PHE A 138 -8.98 -13.93 3.89
C PHE A 138 -7.98 -14.43 2.84
N SER A 139 -7.08 -15.35 3.21
CA SER A 139 -6.14 -15.98 2.28
C SER A 139 -6.88 -16.76 1.18
N ALA A 140 -7.93 -17.51 1.54
CA ALA A 140 -8.77 -18.20 0.55
C ALA A 140 -9.47 -17.23 -0.42
N MET A 141 -10.03 -16.12 0.09
CA MET A 141 -10.61 -15.07 -0.75
C MET A 141 -9.58 -14.45 -1.69
N ALA A 142 -8.39 -14.11 -1.16
CA ALA A 142 -7.30 -13.53 -1.93
C ALA A 142 -6.85 -14.48 -3.06
N GLY A 143 -6.70 -15.77 -2.78
CA GLY A 143 -6.38 -16.80 -3.78
C GLY A 143 -7.49 -16.97 -4.82
N GLY A 144 -8.76 -16.77 -4.46
CA GLY A 144 -9.87 -16.73 -5.42
C GLY A 144 -9.83 -15.51 -6.35
N LEU A 145 -9.41 -14.35 -5.84
CA LEU A 145 -9.25 -13.13 -6.64
C LEU A 145 -8.01 -13.17 -7.54
N PHE A 146 -6.93 -13.78 -7.07
CA PHE A 146 -5.68 -13.92 -7.80
C PHE A 146 -5.16 -15.38 -7.76
N PRO A 147 -5.72 -16.28 -8.59
CA PRO A 147 -5.32 -17.69 -8.59
C PRO A 147 -3.87 -17.89 -9.00
N GLY A 148 -3.13 -18.71 -8.25
CA GLY A 148 -1.74 -19.10 -8.55
C GLY A 148 -0.70 -17.97 -8.43
N LEU A 149 -1.06 -16.82 -7.86
CA LEU A 149 -0.23 -15.63 -7.88
C LEU A 149 1.16 -15.83 -7.23
N ALA A 150 1.23 -16.59 -6.14
CA ALA A 150 2.49 -16.87 -5.43
C ALA A 150 3.52 -17.64 -6.29
N GLU A 151 3.09 -18.38 -7.30
CA GLU A 151 3.96 -19.17 -8.19
C GLU A 151 4.46 -18.36 -9.40
N MET A 152 3.91 -17.17 -9.60
CA MET A 152 4.24 -16.31 -10.73
C MET A 152 5.51 -15.50 -10.50
N SER A 153 6.17 -15.09 -11.59
CA SER A 153 7.24 -14.08 -11.52
C SER A 153 6.71 -12.75 -10.97
N GLN A 154 7.56 -11.92 -10.37
CA GLN A 154 7.14 -10.59 -9.87
C GLN A 154 6.48 -9.75 -10.97
N ALA A 155 6.98 -9.80 -12.20
CA ALA A 155 6.41 -9.08 -13.33
C ALA A 155 4.98 -9.57 -13.66
N ASP A 156 4.76 -10.89 -13.64
CA ASP A 156 3.44 -11.49 -13.86
C ASP A 156 2.48 -11.20 -12.72
N GLN A 157 2.97 -11.17 -11.46
CA GLN A 157 2.16 -10.78 -10.31
C GLN A 157 1.65 -9.34 -10.47
N ILE A 158 2.53 -8.42 -10.87
CA ILE A 158 2.17 -7.03 -11.15
C ILE A 158 1.17 -6.96 -12.32
N LEU A 159 1.41 -7.72 -13.39
CA LEU A 159 0.51 -7.75 -14.55
C LEU A 159 -0.90 -8.24 -14.17
N ALA A 160 -1.00 -9.23 -13.29
CA ALA A 160 -2.28 -9.69 -12.75
C ALA A 160 -3.02 -8.58 -11.99
N ALA A 161 -2.32 -7.81 -11.14
CA ALA A 161 -2.90 -6.66 -10.46
C ALA A 161 -3.38 -5.58 -11.45
N ARG A 162 -2.54 -5.22 -12.44
CA ARG A 162 -2.89 -4.26 -13.50
C ARG A 162 -4.16 -4.71 -14.21
N ARG A 163 -4.23 -5.98 -14.63
CA ARG A 163 -5.41 -6.56 -15.29
C ARG A 163 -6.66 -6.50 -14.40
N PHE A 164 -6.52 -6.71 -13.10
CA PHE A 164 -7.66 -6.62 -12.19
C PHE A 164 -8.22 -5.20 -12.12
N VAL A 165 -7.37 -4.19 -11.89
CA VAL A 165 -7.82 -2.81 -11.65
C VAL A 165 -8.31 -2.07 -12.90
N ILE A 166 -7.98 -2.57 -14.10
CA ILE A 166 -8.53 -2.02 -15.35
C ILE A 166 -9.94 -2.55 -15.67
N HIS A 167 -10.45 -3.54 -14.93
CA HIS A 167 -11.84 -3.96 -15.06
C HIS A 167 -12.71 -3.23 -14.03
N PRO A 168 -13.99 -2.93 -14.35
CA PRO A 168 -14.91 -2.42 -13.36
C PRO A 168 -15.03 -3.37 -12.16
N MET A 169 -14.97 -2.82 -10.95
CA MET A 169 -15.23 -3.62 -9.75
C MET A 169 -16.71 -3.98 -9.66
N GLN A 170 -17.00 -5.12 -9.00
CA GLN A 170 -18.35 -5.63 -8.84
C GLN A 170 -19.23 -4.66 -8.03
N GLY A 171 -20.53 -4.63 -8.34
CA GLY A 171 -21.49 -3.72 -7.72
C GLY A 171 -21.53 -3.82 -6.20
N ASP A 172 -21.50 -5.03 -5.65
CA ASP A 172 -21.56 -5.24 -4.20
C ASP A 172 -20.38 -4.62 -3.45
N ILE A 173 -19.18 -4.62 -4.06
CA ILE A 173 -17.99 -3.95 -3.51
C ILE A 173 -18.22 -2.43 -3.49
N LEU A 174 -18.79 -1.88 -4.57
CA LEU A 174 -19.03 -0.44 -4.69
C LEU A 174 -20.12 0.08 -3.75
N HIS A 175 -21.06 -0.79 -3.36
CA HIS A 175 -22.19 -0.45 -2.48
C HIS A 175 -21.91 -0.74 -0.98
N ASP A 176 -20.77 -1.35 -0.64
CA ASP A 176 -20.41 -1.60 0.76
C ASP A 176 -20.19 -0.29 1.54
N SER A 177 -20.71 -0.20 2.76
CA SER A 177 -20.55 0.95 3.66
C SER A 177 -19.09 1.31 4.00
N ARG A 178 -18.17 0.35 3.83
CA ARG A 178 -16.71 0.47 4.04
C ARG A 178 -15.99 0.94 2.78
N THR A 179 -16.68 1.06 1.65
CA THR A 179 -16.10 1.53 0.40
C THR A 179 -16.13 3.05 0.33
N GLU A 180 -14.97 3.64 0.04
CA GLU A 180 -14.82 5.07 -0.23
C GLU A 180 -14.64 5.30 -1.73
N LEU A 181 -15.55 6.06 -2.36
CA LEU A 181 -15.47 6.32 -3.81
C LEU A 181 -14.58 7.54 -4.17
N SER A 182 -14.02 8.23 -3.18
CA SER A 182 -13.17 9.40 -3.36
C SER A 182 -11.92 9.10 -4.20
N ASP A 183 -11.59 10.01 -5.12
CA ASP A 183 -10.46 9.90 -6.05
C ASP A 183 -10.41 8.61 -6.89
N SER A 184 -11.56 7.95 -7.10
CA SER A 184 -11.69 6.82 -8.04
C SER A 184 -11.41 7.21 -9.49
N TRP A 185 -11.43 8.51 -9.81
CA TRP A 185 -11.17 9.03 -11.15
C TRP A 185 -9.85 8.53 -11.73
N ARG A 186 -8.80 8.36 -10.90
CA ARG A 186 -7.49 7.87 -11.37
C ARG A 186 -7.61 6.51 -12.04
N TRP A 187 -8.32 5.59 -11.40
CA TRP A 187 -8.55 4.24 -11.93
C TRP A 187 -9.56 4.25 -13.07
N ASN A 188 -10.55 5.15 -13.03
CA ASN A 188 -11.49 5.32 -14.13
C ASN A 188 -10.79 5.80 -15.41
N GLU A 189 -9.84 6.72 -15.30
CA GLU A 189 -9.07 7.20 -16.45
C GLU A 189 -8.13 6.12 -16.98
N LEU A 190 -7.46 5.36 -16.11
CA LEU A 190 -6.67 4.18 -16.51
C LEU A 190 -7.51 3.15 -17.29
N ARG A 191 -8.77 2.95 -16.90
CA ARG A 191 -9.70 2.08 -17.62
C ARG A 191 -10.04 2.59 -19.01
N LYS A 192 -10.20 3.91 -19.17
CA LYS A 192 -10.51 4.54 -20.46
C LYS A 192 -9.30 4.54 -21.40
N SER A 193 -8.09 4.68 -20.87
CA SER A 193 -6.88 4.81 -21.69
C SER A 193 -6.37 3.48 -22.28
N GLY A 194 -6.82 2.32 -21.77
CA GLY A 194 -6.25 1.03 -22.15
C GLY A 194 -4.82 0.84 -21.62
N GLN A 195 -4.26 -0.38 -21.74
CA GLN A 195 -2.97 -0.80 -21.16
C GLN A 195 -1.73 -0.18 -21.82
N ASP A 196 -1.73 1.10 -22.22
CA ASP A 196 -0.58 1.75 -22.85
C ASP A 196 0.50 2.19 -21.82
N PHE A 197 0.81 1.32 -20.86
CA PHE A 197 1.90 1.50 -19.91
C PHE A 197 3.01 0.51 -20.22
N ARG A 198 4.17 1.05 -20.60
CA ARG A 198 5.39 0.33 -20.96
C ARG A 198 5.61 -0.85 -20.00
N THR A 199 5.51 -2.07 -20.53
CA THR A 199 6.07 -3.28 -19.93
C THR A 199 7.57 -3.24 -20.23
N GLY A 200 8.30 -2.41 -19.49
CA GLY A 200 9.76 -2.45 -19.44
C GLY A 200 10.22 -3.59 -18.57
#